data_AF-A0A8T3QZ41-F1
#
_entry.id   AF-A0A8T3QZ41-F1
#
_cell.length_a   1.000
_cell.length_b   1.000
_cell.length_c   1.000
_cell.angle_alpha   90.00
_cell.angle_beta   90.00
_cell.angle_gamma   90.00
#
_symmetry.space_group_name_H-M   'P 1'
#
loop_
_entity.id
_entity.type
_entity.pdbx_description
1 polymer ?
#
loop_
_entity_poly.entity_id
_entity_poly.type
_entity_poly.pdbx_seq_one_letter_code
_entity_poly.pdbx_strand_id
1 'polypeptide(L)'
;MEVATRPDVSGAGWAVRHGLIGGAIAGIVFALAEMVGSALMGMPFLMPFQVFASIPIGIPPMDIPLGTAIPVGAVAHMLLSIIYGVAFALAVQNIALLRTSGPATIIAATLFGIALWFVNIVVLPVPLGRPWFAMGPPIPPFIYHAIFFGPPLGLYFASRLPLSARAA
;
A
#
# COMPACT_ATOMS: atom_id res chain seq x y z
N MET A 1 -38.23 -0.19 -17.44
CA MET A 1 -37.43 -0.23 -16.20
C MET A 1 -36.02 -0.64 -16.62
N GLU A 2 -35.15 0.34 -16.83
CA GLU A 2 -33.79 0.10 -17.31
C GLU A 2 -32.96 -0.49 -16.16
N VAL A 3 -32.58 -1.76 -16.30
CA VAL A 3 -31.62 -2.39 -15.39
C VAL A 3 -30.30 -1.69 -15.63
N ALA A 4 -29.98 -0.70 -14.78
CA ALA A 4 -28.67 -0.06 -14.79
C ALA A 4 -27.60 -1.15 -14.64
N THR A 5 -26.94 -1.49 -15.75
CA THR A 5 -25.87 -2.48 -15.78
C THR A 5 -24.76 -1.98 -14.87
N ARG A 6 -24.54 -2.68 -13.76
CA ARG A 6 -23.45 -2.36 -12.84
C ARG A 6 -22.14 -2.34 -13.63
N PRO A 7 -21.21 -1.40 -13.35
CA PRO A 7 -19.93 -1.36 -14.03
C PRO A 7 -19.26 -2.73 -13.90
N ASP A 8 -18.89 -3.31 -15.04
CA ASP A 8 -18.31 -4.64 -15.07
C ASP A 8 -16.97 -4.61 -14.32
N VAL A 9 -16.79 -5.55 -13.39
CA VAL A 9 -15.55 -5.70 -12.61
C VAL A 9 -14.43 -6.35 -13.42
N SER A 10 -14.66 -6.72 -14.68
CA SER A 10 -13.75 -7.40 -15.60
C SER A 10 -12.99 -6.47 -16.56
N GLY A 11 -13.38 -5.21 -16.71
CA GLY A 11 -12.75 -4.27 -17.62
C GLY A 11 -11.44 -3.71 -17.06
N ALA A 12 -10.40 -3.57 -17.89
CA ALA A 12 -9.12 -2.98 -17.48
C ALA A 12 -9.28 -1.57 -16.86
N GLY A 13 -10.26 -0.80 -17.35
CA GLY A 13 -10.61 0.52 -16.78
C GLY A 13 -11.10 0.46 -15.34
N TRP A 14 -11.73 -0.64 -14.92
CA TRP A 14 -12.14 -0.85 -13.52
C TRP A 14 -10.93 -1.04 -12.61
N ALA A 15 -10.00 -1.93 -12.99
CA ALA A 15 -8.80 -2.19 -12.18
C ALA A 15 -7.92 -0.95 -12.04
N VAL A 16 -7.71 -0.21 -13.14
CA VAL A 16 -6.94 1.03 -13.09
C VAL A 16 -7.61 2.04 -12.16
N ARG A 17 -8.91 2.31 -12.34
CA ARG A 17 -9.64 3.29 -11.53
C ARG A 17 -9.66 2.91 -10.06
N HIS A 18 -10.05 1.67 -9.75
CA HIS A 18 -10.20 1.25 -8.35
C HIS A 18 -8.85 0.95 -7.70
N GLY A 19 -7.85 0.53 -8.45
CA GLY A 19 -6.47 0.42 -8.00
C GLY A 19 -5.84 1.77 -7.65
N LEU A 20 -6.06 2.79 -8.48
CA LEU A 20 -5.65 4.17 -8.20
C LEU A 20 -6.24 4.67 -6.88
N ILE A 21 -7.56 4.58 -6.74
CA ILE A 21 -8.27 5.09 -5.56
C ILE A 21 -7.92 4.27 -4.31
N GLY A 22 -8.00 2.94 -4.40
CA GLY A 22 -7.74 2.05 -3.27
C GLY A 22 -6.29 2.11 -2.81
N GLY A 23 -5.35 2.12 -3.75
CA GLY A 23 -3.93 2.27 -3.50
C GLY A 23 -3.61 3.62 -2.86
N ALA A 24 -4.17 4.72 -3.36
CA ALA A 24 -3.98 6.04 -2.75
C ALA A 24 -4.51 6.10 -1.31
N ILE A 25 -5.72 5.58 -1.06
CA ILE A 25 -6.30 5.54 0.30
C ILE A 25 -5.39 4.72 1.24
N ALA A 26 -5.01 3.51 0.84
CA ALA A 26 -4.14 2.66 1.65
C ALA A 26 -2.76 3.29 1.88
N GLY A 27 -2.19 3.92 0.86
CA GLY A 27 -0.92 4.64 0.95
C GLY A 27 -0.98 5.82 1.93
N ILE A 28 -2.06 6.60 1.93
CA ILE A 28 -2.25 7.71 2.87
C ILE A 28 -2.36 7.18 4.31
N VAL A 29 -3.17 6.15 4.53
CA VAL A 29 -3.31 5.53 5.87
C VAL A 29 -1.97 5.00 6.36
N PHE A 30 -1.22 4.33 5.48
CA PHE A 30 0.13 3.84 5.77
C PHE A 30 1.08 4.97 6.16
N ALA A 31 1.17 6.03 5.34
CA ALA A 31 2.08 7.15 5.60
C ALA A 31 1.78 7.83 6.94
N LEU A 32 0.50 8.06 7.23
CA LEU A 32 0.08 8.64 8.51
C LEU A 32 0.45 7.72 9.68
N ALA A 33 0.29 6.40 9.53
CA ALA A 33 0.69 5.44 10.56
C ALA A 33 2.19 5.43 10.80
N GLU A 34 3.02 5.52 9.76
CA GLU A 34 4.47 5.66 9.92
C GLU A 34 4.85 6.97 10.60
N MET A 35 4.20 8.08 10.26
CA MET A 35 4.47 9.40 10.85
C MET A 35 4.11 9.42 12.34
N VAL A 36 2.96 8.88 12.71
CA VAL A 36 2.55 8.71 14.11
C VAL A 36 3.50 7.76 14.82
N GLY A 37 3.83 6.62 14.22
CA GLY A 37 4.77 5.65 14.78
C GLY A 37 6.16 6.21 15.02
N SER A 38 6.67 7.02 14.09
CA SER A 38 7.93 7.75 14.21
C SER A 38 7.90 8.66 15.45
N ALA A 39 6.85 9.48 15.59
CA ALA A 39 6.70 10.35 16.76
C ALA A 39 6.62 9.57 18.08
N LEU A 40 5.91 8.43 18.10
CA LEU A 40 5.81 7.56 19.28
C LEU A 40 7.16 6.93 19.67
N MET A 41 8.09 6.77 18.72
CA MET A 41 9.45 6.27 18.96
C MET A 41 10.44 7.39 19.30
N GLY A 42 9.98 8.63 19.49
CA GLY A 42 10.84 9.78 19.76
C GLY A 42 11.61 10.29 18.53
N MET A 43 11.21 9.86 17.33
CA MET A 43 11.79 10.28 16.06
C MET A 43 11.00 11.45 15.46
N PRO A 44 11.57 12.22 14.52
CA PRO A 44 10.86 13.34 13.88
C PRO A 44 9.62 12.86 13.12
N PHE A 45 8.47 13.52 13.36
CA PHE A 45 7.18 13.16 12.73
C PHE A 45 7.22 13.04 11.20
N LEU A 46 8.02 13.87 10.52
CA LEU A 46 8.16 13.89 9.05
C LEU A 46 9.28 12.99 8.51
N MET A 47 9.98 12.26 9.38
CA MET A 47 11.06 11.34 8.99
C MET A 47 10.65 10.30 7.94
N PRO A 48 9.41 9.76 7.92
CA PRO A 48 9.00 8.82 6.87
C PRO A 48 9.16 9.38 5.44
N PHE A 49 8.99 10.70 5.23
CA PHE A 49 9.23 11.28 3.90
C PHE A 49 10.69 11.16 3.46
N GLN A 50 11.64 11.21 4.39
CA GLN A 50 13.06 10.97 4.10
C GLN A 50 13.28 9.50 3.72
N VAL A 51 12.60 8.57 4.40
CA VAL A 51 12.65 7.14 4.08
C VAL A 51 12.08 6.90 2.69
N PHE A 52 10.92 7.46 2.36
CA PHE A 52 10.31 7.33 1.03
C PHE A 52 11.17 7.96 -0.06
N ALA A 53 11.72 9.15 0.19
CA ALA A 53 12.59 9.84 -0.77
C ALA A 53 13.91 9.10 -1.00
N SER A 54 14.39 8.34 -0.01
CA SER A 54 15.57 7.50 -0.17
C SER A 54 15.42 6.50 -1.30
N ILE A 55 14.19 6.03 -1.58
CA ILE A 55 13.90 5.03 -2.63
C ILE A 55 14.29 5.54 -4.02
N PRO A 56 13.76 6.66 -4.56
CA PRO A 56 14.23 7.15 -5.86
C PRO A 56 15.64 7.75 -5.81
N ILE A 57 16.05 8.38 -4.70
CA ILE A 57 17.33 9.12 -4.65
C ILE A 57 18.54 8.18 -4.51
N GLY A 58 18.41 7.08 -3.77
CA GLY A 58 19.51 6.11 -3.62
C GLY A 58 20.54 6.46 -2.55
N ILE A 59 20.20 7.31 -1.58
CA ILE A 59 21.09 7.65 -0.45
C ILE A 59 20.35 7.45 0.89
N PRO A 60 21.05 7.36 2.03
CA PRO A 60 20.43 7.17 3.33
C PRO A 60 19.39 8.26 3.65
N PRO A 61 18.26 7.91 4.31
CA PRO A 61 17.17 8.84 4.60
C PRO A 61 17.62 10.12 5.29
N MET A 62 18.45 10.00 6.32
CA MET A 62 18.85 11.14 7.16
C MET A 62 19.76 12.14 6.44
N ASP A 63 20.34 11.76 5.31
CA ASP A 63 21.17 12.63 4.47
C ASP A 63 20.32 13.49 3.52
N ILE A 64 19.01 13.22 3.41
CA ILE A 64 18.09 13.93 2.52
C ILE A 64 17.45 15.10 3.30
N PRO A 65 17.67 16.35 2.88
CA PRO A 65 17.03 17.50 3.52
C PRO A 65 15.51 17.43 3.43
N LEU A 66 14.79 17.88 4.46
CA LEU A 66 13.33 17.82 4.51
C LEU A 66 12.65 18.52 3.32
N GLY A 67 13.21 19.64 2.85
CA GLY A 67 12.68 20.37 1.68
C GLY A 67 12.66 19.52 0.40
N THR A 68 13.58 18.57 0.26
CA THR A 68 13.61 17.60 -0.84
C THR A 68 12.80 16.36 -0.49
N ALA A 69 12.90 15.89 0.76
CA ALA A 69 12.27 14.66 1.22
C ALA A 69 10.75 14.69 1.11
N ILE A 70 10.12 15.79 1.51
CA ILE A 70 8.66 15.92 1.49
C ILE A 70 8.08 15.73 0.08
N PRO A 71 8.46 16.52 -0.95
CA PRO A 71 7.89 16.36 -2.28
C PRO A 71 8.29 15.04 -2.94
N VAL A 72 9.57 14.66 -2.88
CA VAL A 72 10.06 13.43 -3.55
C VAL A 72 9.50 12.19 -2.87
N GLY A 73 9.50 12.15 -1.54
CA GLY A 73 8.98 11.04 -0.75
C GLY A 73 7.48 10.90 -0.88
N ALA A 74 6.72 12.00 -0.86
CA ALA A 74 5.26 11.95 -1.06
C ALA A 74 4.91 11.38 -2.45
N VAL A 75 5.57 11.85 -3.52
CA VAL A 75 5.35 11.36 -4.88
C VAL A 75 5.74 9.90 -5.01
N ALA A 76 6.93 9.51 -4.54
CA ALA A 76 7.40 8.13 -4.61
C ALA A 76 6.47 7.18 -3.86
N HIS A 77 6.07 7.54 -2.65
CA HIS A 77 5.16 6.74 -1.83
C HIS A 77 3.78 6.60 -2.46
N MET A 78 3.21 7.69 -2.99
CA MET A 78 1.92 7.65 -3.66
C MET A 78 1.96 6.82 -4.95
N LEU A 79 3.01 6.96 -5.76
CA LEU A 79 3.16 6.18 -6.98
C LEU A 79 3.26 4.68 -6.68
N LEU A 80 4.11 4.28 -5.71
CA LEU A 80 4.22 2.88 -5.30
C LEU A 80 2.89 2.35 -4.76
N SER A 81 2.22 3.11 -3.90
CA SER A 81 0.93 2.73 -3.32
C SER A 81 -0.14 2.52 -4.40
N ILE A 82 -0.18 3.38 -5.42
CA ILE A 82 -1.05 3.25 -6.59
C ILE A 82 -0.70 2.00 -7.40
N ILE A 83 0.58 1.77 -7.70
CA ILE A 83 1.04 0.62 -8.47
C ILE A 83 0.61 -0.68 -7.77
N TYR A 84 0.81 -0.77 -6.47
CA TYR A 84 0.38 -1.91 -5.66
C TYR A 84 -1.14 -2.03 -5.57
N GLY A 85 -1.86 -0.91 -5.47
CA GLY A 85 -3.31 -0.89 -5.50
C GLY A 85 -3.88 -1.42 -6.83
N VAL A 86 -3.28 -1.05 -7.96
CA VAL A 86 -3.62 -1.57 -9.29
C VAL A 86 -3.27 -3.05 -9.41
N ALA A 87 -2.11 -3.48 -8.93
CA ALA A 87 -1.73 -4.89 -8.91
C ALA A 87 -2.74 -5.74 -8.12
N PHE A 88 -3.17 -5.25 -6.95
CA PHE A 88 -4.19 -5.93 -6.16
C PHE A 88 -5.58 -5.87 -6.82
N ALA A 89 -5.93 -4.75 -7.49
CA ALA A 89 -7.16 -4.66 -8.27
C ALA A 89 -7.20 -5.74 -9.35
N LEU A 90 -6.11 -5.95 -10.08
CA LEU A 90 -5.98 -7.01 -11.08
C LEU A 90 -6.12 -8.40 -10.44
N ALA A 91 -5.58 -8.63 -9.25
CA ALA A 91 -5.79 -9.88 -8.53
C ALA A 91 -7.28 -10.10 -8.19
N VAL A 92 -7.96 -9.07 -7.69
CA VAL A 92 -9.42 -9.11 -7.45
C VAL A 92 -10.16 -9.41 -8.75
N GLN A 93 -9.79 -8.79 -9.88
CA GLN A 93 -10.44 -9.07 -11.16
C GLN A 93 -10.27 -10.51 -11.63
N ASN A 94 -9.13 -11.14 -11.38
CA ASN A 94 -8.79 -12.43 -11.99
C ASN A 94 -9.04 -13.62 -11.05
N ILE A 95 -9.21 -13.40 -9.75
CA ILE A 95 -9.38 -14.47 -8.76
C ILE A 95 -10.85 -14.50 -8.30
N ALA A 96 -11.58 -15.55 -8.71
CA ALA A 96 -13.01 -15.67 -8.44
C ALA A 96 -13.37 -15.52 -6.96
N LEU A 97 -12.60 -16.16 -6.06
CA LEU A 97 -12.80 -16.10 -4.61
C LEU A 97 -12.80 -14.65 -4.08
N LEU A 98 -11.91 -13.79 -4.60
CA LEU A 98 -11.82 -12.39 -4.17
C LEU A 98 -13.00 -11.55 -4.69
N ARG A 99 -13.65 -11.95 -5.79
CA ARG A 99 -14.84 -11.25 -6.28
C ARG A 99 -16.11 -11.62 -5.52
N THR A 100 -16.11 -12.78 -4.87
CA THR A 100 -17.30 -13.36 -4.26
C THR A 100 -17.26 -13.37 -2.73
N SER A 101 -16.14 -13.03 -2.10
CA SER A 101 -16.01 -12.94 -0.64
C SER A 101 -15.21 -11.71 -0.20
N GLY A 102 -15.87 -10.83 0.55
CA GLY A 102 -15.29 -9.65 1.19
C GLY A 102 -14.23 -10.01 2.24
N PRO A 103 -14.52 -10.92 3.20
CA PRO A 103 -13.52 -11.48 4.10
C PRO A 103 -12.30 -12.04 3.38
N ALA A 104 -12.48 -12.86 2.34
CA ALA A 104 -11.34 -13.38 1.57
C ALA A 104 -10.52 -12.26 0.92
N THR A 105 -11.19 -11.21 0.41
CA THR A 105 -10.52 -10.02 -0.15
C THR A 105 -9.69 -9.27 0.87
N ILE A 106 -10.23 -9.08 2.09
CA ILE A 106 -9.51 -8.40 3.17
C ILE A 106 -8.30 -9.22 3.60
N ILE A 107 -8.47 -10.53 3.80
CA ILE A 107 -7.37 -11.44 4.15
C ILE A 107 -6.30 -11.44 3.06
N ALA A 108 -6.69 -11.54 1.79
CA ALA A 108 -5.76 -11.51 0.67
C ALA A 108 -5.00 -10.18 0.59
N ALA A 109 -5.66 -9.05 0.85
CA ALA A 109 -5.00 -7.74 0.88
C ALA A 109 -4.01 -7.62 2.05
N THR A 110 -4.34 -8.17 3.21
CA THR A 110 -3.42 -8.27 4.36
C THR A 110 -2.19 -9.11 4.03
N LEU A 111 -2.39 -10.30 3.44
CA LEU A 111 -1.28 -11.15 2.98
C LEU A 111 -0.44 -10.46 1.90
N PHE A 112 -1.09 -9.72 1.00
CA PHE A 112 -0.41 -8.90 0.00
C PHE A 112 0.44 -7.81 0.66
N GLY A 113 -0.07 -7.11 1.68
CA GLY A 113 0.72 -6.17 2.49
C GLY A 113 1.94 -6.83 3.13
N ILE A 114 1.78 -8.00 3.76
CA ILE A 114 2.89 -8.77 4.32
C ILE A 114 3.93 -9.13 3.24
N ALA A 115 3.47 -9.56 2.06
CA ALA A 115 4.35 -9.86 0.94
C ALA A 115 5.12 -8.61 0.47
N LEU A 116 4.46 -7.44 0.42
CA LEU A 116 5.12 -6.17 0.11
C LEU A 116 6.19 -5.81 1.14
N TRP A 117 5.92 -5.98 2.44
CA TRP A 117 6.95 -5.78 3.47
C TRP A 117 8.15 -6.67 3.23
N PHE A 118 7.93 -7.96 3.01
CA PHE A 118 9.00 -8.91 2.78
C PHE A 118 9.83 -8.53 1.55
N VAL A 119 9.17 -8.20 0.44
CA VAL A 119 9.85 -7.80 -0.79
C VAL A 119 10.61 -6.49 -0.61
N ASN A 120 9.97 -5.45 -0.09
CA ASN A 120 10.51 -4.09 -0.04
C ASN A 120 11.56 -3.87 1.05
N ILE A 121 11.48 -4.61 2.16
CA ILE A 121 12.35 -4.41 3.34
C ILE A 121 13.38 -5.53 3.48
N VAL A 122 13.06 -6.76 3.05
CA VAL A 122 13.97 -7.91 3.23
C VAL A 122 14.69 -8.25 1.92
N VAL A 123 13.96 -8.39 0.81
CA VAL A 123 14.52 -8.94 -0.44
C VAL A 123 15.24 -7.89 -1.28
N LEU A 124 14.59 -6.76 -1.57
CA LEU A 124 15.09 -5.76 -2.52
C LEU A 124 16.20 -4.83 -2.00
N PRO A 125 16.30 -4.46 -0.71
CA PRO A 125 17.23 -3.42 -0.32
C PRO A 125 18.70 -3.73 -0.59
N VAL A 126 19.17 -4.93 -0.28
CA VAL A 126 20.57 -5.34 -0.48
C VAL A 126 20.97 -5.31 -1.97
N PRO A 127 20.26 -5.98 -2.90
CA PRO A 127 20.63 -5.97 -4.31
C PRO A 127 20.51 -4.58 -4.96
N LEU A 128 19.69 -3.68 -4.40
CA LEU A 128 19.55 -2.31 -4.87
C LEU A 128 20.54 -1.32 -4.22
N GLY A 129 21.49 -1.79 -3.40
CA GLY A 129 22.49 -0.93 -2.76
C GLY A 129 21.93 -0.06 -1.64
N ARG A 130 20.85 -0.50 -0.98
CA ARG A 130 20.09 0.26 0.03
C ARG A 130 20.07 -0.44 1.40
N PRO A 131 21.23 -0.79 1.98
CA PRO A 131 21.28 -1.62 3.19
C PRO A 131 20.56 -1.00 4.40
N TRP A 132 20.34 0.33 4.42
CA TRP A 132 19.67 1.03 5.53
C TRP A 132 18.25 0.57 5.82
N PHE A 133 17.53 -0.01 4.86
CA PHE A 133 16.21 -0.61 5.14
C PHE A 133 16.30 -1.86 6.04
N ALA A 134 17.43 -2.56 6.04
CA ALA A 134 17.67 -3.73 6.88
C ALA A 134 18.34 -3.39 8.22
N MET A 135 18.78 -2.14 8.42
CA MET A 135 19.46 -1.70 9.65
C MET A 135 18.50 -1.28 10.76
N GLY A 136 17.24 -0.98 10.42
CA GLY A 136 16.20 -0.63 11.39
C GLY A 136 15.54 -1.86 12.03
N PRO A 137 14.77 -1.67 13.12
CA PRO A 137 13.95 -2.74 13.67
C PRO A 137 12.96 -3.23 12.60
N PRO A 138 12.81 -4.54 12.37
CA PRO A 138 11.97 -5.06 11.29
C PRO A 138 10.47 -5.02 11.60
N ILE A 139 10.11 -4.91 12.87
CA ILE A 139 8.72 -5.02 13.36
C ILE A 139 7.84 -3.83 12.93
N PRO A 140 8.26 -2.55 13.08
CA PRO A 140 7.39 -1.44 12.70
C PRO A 140 7.02 -1.45 11.21
N PRO A 141 7.96 -1.61 10.26
CA PRO A 141 7.61 -1.72 8.84
C PRO A 141 6.65 -2.89 8.55
N PHE A 142 6.82 -4.03 9.24
CA PHE A 142 5.91 -5.16 9.11
C PHE A 142 4.48 -4.77 9.51
N ILE A 143 4.31 -4.12 10.67
CA ILE A 143 3.02 -3.67 11.18
C ILE A 143 2.38 -2.67 10.22
N TYR A 144 3.14 -1.70 9.72
CA TYR A 144 2.60 -0.69 8.79
C TYR A 144 2.05 -1.36 7.53
N HIS A 145 2.76 -2.32 6.95
CA HIS A 145 2.27 -3.00 5.75
C HIS A 145 1.10 -3.95 6.06
N ALA A 146 1.21 -4.74 7.11
CA ALA A 146 0.24 -5.76 7.47
C ALA A 146 -1.08 -5.18 8.00
N ILE A 147 -1.06 -4.01 8.64
CA ILE A 147 -2.23 -3.44 9.33
C ILE A 147 -2.71 -2.14 8.69
N PHE A 148 -1.79 -1.28 8.25
CA PHE A 148 -2.12 0.08 7.78
C PHE A 148 -2.08 0.25 6.26
N PHE A 149 -1.61 -0.76 5.51
CA PHE A 149 -1.74 -0.81 4.05
C PHE A 149 -2.73 -1.89 3.60
N GLY A 150 -2.46 -3.16 3.95
CA GLY A 150 -3.24 -4.31 3.47
C GLY A 150 -4.74 -4.23 3.81
N PRO A 151 -5.13 -4.14 5.10
CA PRO A 151 -6.53 -4.08 5.48
C PRO A 151 -7.28 -2.87 4.92
N PRO A 152 -6.76 -1.62 4.94
CA PRO A 152 -7.41 -0.49 4.28
C PRO A 152 -7.65 -0.73 2.78
N LEU A 153 -6.69 -1.32 2.08
CA LEU A 153 -6.84 -1.71 0.67
C LEU A 153 -7.95 -2.74 0.50
N GLY A 154 -7.92 -3.80 1.32
CA GLY A 154 -8.90 -4.88 1.30
C GLY A 154 -10.31 -4.42 1.63
N LEU A 155 -10.47 -3.56 2.64
CA LEU A 155 -11.75 -2.95 3.01
C LEU A 155 -12.30 -2.11 1.86
N TYR A 156 -11.45 -1.33 1.20
CA TYR A 156 -11.85 -0.58 0.03
C TYR A 156 -12.39 -1.52 -1.06
N PHE A 157 -11.66 -2.58 -1.44
CA PHE A 157 -12.12 -3.50 -2.48
C PHE A 157 -13.35 -4.31 -2.08
N ALA A 158 -13.42 -4.79 -0.83
CA ALA A 158 -14.60 -5.47 -0.30
C ALA A 158 -15.84 -4.57 -0.39
N SER A 159 -15.72 -3.26 -0.17
CA SER A 159 -16.80 -2.29 -0.34
C SER A 159 -17.27 -2.12 -1.80
N ARG A 160 -16.47 -2.56 -2.79
CA ARG A 160 -16.81 -2.52 -4.22
C ARG A 160 -17.43 -3.82 -4.72
N LEU A 161 -17.40 -4.88 -3.92
CA LEU A 161 -18.05 -6.14 -4.26
C LEU A 161 -19.59 -6.04 -4.17
N PRO A 162 -20.32 -6.94 -4.85
CA PRO A 162 -21.77 -7.09 -4.69
C PRO A 162 -22.15 -7.28 -3.22
N LEU A 163 -23.32 -6.79 -2.81
CA LEU A 163 -23.78 -6.88 -1.41
C LEU A 163 -23.77 -8.32 -0.87
N SER A 164 -24.15 -9.30 -1.71
CA SER A 164 -24.13 -10.72 -1.36
C SER A 164 -22.74 -11.26 -1.02
N ALA A 165 -21.68 -10.63 -1.53
CA ALA A 165 -20.30 -11.04 -1.30
C ALA A 165 -19.66 -10.35 -0.09
N ARG A 166 -20.23 -9.27 0.45
CA ARG A 166 -19.56 -8.46 1.49
C ARG A 166 -19.49 -9.14 2.85
N ALA A 167 -20.46 -10.00 3.16
CA ALA A 167 -20.59 -10.69 4.45
C ALA A 167 -20.35 -12.21 4.36
N ALA A 168 -20.09 -12.74 3.16
CA ALA A 168 -19.85 -14.15 2.89
C ALA A 168 -18.35 -14.46 2.91
#